data_AF-A0A9X3TRZ0-F1
#
_entry.id   AF-A0A9X3TRZ0-F1
#
_cell.length_a   1.000
_cell.length_b   1.000
_cell.length_c   1.000
_cell.angle_alpha   90.00
_cell.angle_beta   90.00
_cell.angle_gamma   90.00
#
_symmetry.space_group_name_H-M   'P 1'
#
loop_
_entity.id
_entity.type
_entity.pdbx_description
1 polymer ?
#
loop_
_entity_poly.entity_id
_entity_poly.type
_entity_poly.pdbx_seq_one_letter_code
_entity_poly.pdbx_strand_id
1 'polypeptide(L)'
;MNAIPGPVLSRQQSPCKTVLAAAAKGKPMLPCTRRTAASSTIAVLAGIIDELTGKLHERVKENGLSHPSVLALSQELDTYIVQYQILLGEKKRAARSGR
;
A
#
# COMPACT_ATOMS: atom_id res chain seq x y z
N MET A 1 -13.74 -38.64 -18.51
CA MET A 1 -13.22 -37.70 -19.53
C MET A 1 -13.22 -36.31 -18.89
N ASN A 2 -12.12 -35.90 -18.27
CA ASN A 2 -12.01 -34.60 -17.58
C ASN A 2 -11.02 -33.74 -18.36
N ALA A 3 -11.54 -32.75 -19.10
CA ALA A 3 -10.73 -31.82 -19.86
C ALA A 3 -10.30 -30.65 -18.97
N ILE A 4 -9.00 -30.56 -18.74
CA ILE A 4 -8.31 -29.34 -18.34
C ILE A 4 -8.25 -28.42 -19.57
N PRO A 5 -8.52 -27.12 -19.42
CA PRO A 5 -7.75 -26.17 -20.19
C PRO A 5 -7.14 -25.10 -19.29
N GLY A 6 -5.81 -25.06 -19.33
CA GLY A 6 -4.98 -23.94 -18.88
C GLY A 6 -5.07 -22.72 -19.80
N PRO A 7 -4.20 -21.72 -19.58
CA PRO A 7 -4.53 -20.32 -19.69
C PRO A 7 -4.29 -19.74 -21.09
N VAL A 8 -5.10 -18.76 -21.49
CA VAL A 8 -4.85 -17.95 -22.68
C VAL A 8 -4.59 -16.50 -22.28
N LEU A 9 -3.37 -16.09 -22.58
CA LEU A 9 -2.86 -14.72 -22.60
C LEU A 9 -3.74 -13.82 -23.49
N SER A 10 -4.21 -12.66 -23.02
CA SER A 10 -4.58 -11.55 -23.91
C SER A 10 -4.55 -10.17 -23.25
N ARG A 11 -3.44 -9.48 -23.54
CA ARG A 11 -3.33 -8.09 -24.03
C ARG A 11 -4.40 -7.07 -23.61
N GLN A 12 -3.94 -6.08 -22.85
CA GLN A 12 -3.88 -4.67 -23.27
C GLN A 12 -5.16 -4.07 -23.88
N GLN A 13 -5.90 -3.27 -23.10
CA GLN A 13 -6.35 -1.92 -23.52
C GLN A 13 -7.01 -1.14 -22.38
N SER A 14 -6.39 0.00 -22.05
CA SER A 14 -6.97 1.13 -21.33
C SER A 14 -8.17 1.71 -22.08
N PRO A 15 -9.18 2.25 -21.38
CA PRO A 15 -9.91 3.38 -21.92
C PRO A 15 -9.86 4.55 -20.94
N CYS A 16 -8.83 5.38 -21.07
CA CYS A 16 -8.96 6.82 -20.79
C CYS A 16 -9.87 7.42 -21.86
N LYS A 17 -11.19 7.34 -21.69
CA LYS A 17 -12.13 8.14 -22.48
C LYS A 17 -12.53 9.37 -21.69
N THR A 18 -11.93 10.48 -22.10
CA THR A 18 -12.36 11.86 -21.88
C THR A 18 -13.86 12.00 -22.12
N VAL A 19 -14.59 12.48 -21.11
CA VAL A 19 -15.89 13.13 -21.30
C VAL A 19 -15.73 14.56 -20.81
N LEU A 20 -15.56 15.47 -21.76
CA LEU A 20 -15.57 16.90 -21.56
C LEU A 20 -17.03 17.35 -21.60
N ALA A 21 -17.59 17.78 -20.47
CA ALA A 21 -18.86 18.47 -20.41
C ALA A 21 -18.70 19.69 -19.50
N ALA A 22 -18.73 20.87 -20.11
CA ALA A 22 -18.61 22.16 -19.45
C ALA A 22 -20.00 22.61 -18.94
N ALA A 23 -20.10 23.03 -17.67
CA ALA A 23 -21.00 24.10 -17.23
C ALA A 23 -20.77 24.48 -15.75
N ALA A 24 -20.56 25.78 -15.55
CA ALA A 24 -21.02 26.59 -14.42
C ALA A 24 -20.33 26.53 -13.04
N LYS A 25 -19.91 27.75 -12.62
CA LYS A 25 -19.64 28.24 -11.26
C LYS A 25 -18.45 27.63 -10.50
N GLY A 26 -17.31 28.28 -10.71
CA GLY A 26 -16.50 28.86 -9.63
C GLY A 26 -16.35 28.03 -8.36
N LYS A 27 -15.60 26.93 -8.45
CA LYS A 27 -14.84 26.34 -7.34
C LYS A 27 -13.57 25.76 -7.95
N PRO A 28 -12.36 26.02 -7.43
CA PRO A 28 -11.18 25.32 -7.91
C PRO A 28 -11.34 23.83 -7.57
N MET A 29 -11.70 23.02 -8.57
CA MET A 29 -11.48 21.58 -8.53
C MET A 29 -9.98 21.39 -8.36
N LEU A 30 -9.59 21.00 -7.15
CA LEU A 30 -8.28 20.46 -6.88
C LEU A 30 -8.01 19.39 -7.93
N PRO A 31 -6.95 19.50 -8.75
CA PRO A 31 -6.47 18.32 -9.44
C PRO A 31 -6.15 17.33 -8.32
N CYS A 32 -6.81 16.18 -8.33
CA CYS A 32 -6.41 15.06 -7.47
C CYS A 32 -4.97 14.73 -7.85
N THR A 33 -4.03 15.35 -7.15
CA THR A 33 -2.61 15.06 -7.20
C THR A 33 -2.46 13.68 -6.58
N ARG A 34 -2.72 12.65 -7.39
CA ARG A 34 -2.48 11.24 -7.08
C ARG A 34 -1.02 10.97 -6.65
N ARG A 35 -0.16 11.97 -6.84
CA ARG A 35 1.26 11.99 -6.47
C ARG A 35 1.51 12.27 -4.98
N THR A 36 0.56 12.87 -4.25
CA THR A 36 0.74 13.22 -2.83
C THR A 36 0.28 12.10 -1.90
N ALA A 37 -0.71 11.30 -2.32
CA ALA A 37 -1.30 10.23 -1.50
C ALA A 37 -0.27 9.12 -1.14
N ALA A 38 0.58 8.71 -2.08
CA ALA A 38 1.59 7.68 -1.81
C ALA A 38 2.66 8.14 -0.81
N SER A 39 3.00 9.44 -0.81
CA SER A 39 3.98 9.98 0.15
C SER A 39 3.41 10.07 1.56
N SER A 40 2.11 10.38 1.69
CA SER A 40 1.43 10.37 2.99
C SER A 40 1.25 8.96 3.54
N THR A 41 0.97 7.96 2.69
CA THR A 41 0.77 6.56 3.14
C THR A 41 2.04 5.96 3.71
N ILE A 42 3.21 6.23 3.12
CA ILE A 42 4.51 5.75 3.63
C ILE A 42 4.79 6.28 5.04
N ALA A 43 4.50 7.57 5.29
CA ALA A 43 4.70 8.18 6.61
C ALA A 43 3.75 7.61 7.66
N VAL A 44 2.48 7.35 7.29
CA VAL A 44 1.50 6.71 8.17
C VAL A 44 1.94 5.29 8.54
N LEU A 45 2.37 4.49 7.56
CA LEU A 45 2.86 3.13 7.80
C LEU A 45 4.08 3.10 8.70
N ALA A 46 5.03 4.04 8.53
CA ALA A 46 6.19 4.14 9.43
C ALA A 46 5.76 4.39 10.88
N GLY A 47 4.80 5.30 11.11
CA GLY A 47 4.27 5.56 12.45
C GLY A 47 3.58 4.35 13.07
N ILE A 48 2.78 3.61 12.27
CA ILE A 48 2.13 2.37 12.72
C ILE A 48 3.16 1.30 13.10
N ILE A 49 4.22 1.13 12.30
CA ILE A 49 5.29 0.17 12.59
C ILE A 49 5.99 0.53 13.91
N ASP A 50 6.33 1.79 14.12
CA ASP A 50 6.97 2.24 15.36
C ASP A 50 6.06 2.00 16.59
N GLU A 51 4.77 2.33 16.47
CA GLU A 51 3.80 2.12 17.54
C GLU A 51 3.62 0.63 17.87
N LEU A 52 3.47 -0.23 16.86
CA LEU A 52 3.34 -1.68 17.04
C LEU A 52 4.64 -2.29 17.59
N THR A 53 5.80 -1.77 17.20
CA THR A 53 7.10 -2.23 17.74
C THR A 53 7.18 -1.93 19.24
N GLY A 54 6.76 -0.74 19.66
CA GLY A 54 6.67 -0.38 21.08
C GLY A 54 5.75 -1.33 21.86
N LYS A 55 4.54 -1.54 21.35
CA LYS A 55 3.55 -2.47 21.95
C LYS A 55 4.06 -3.91 22.02
N LEU A 56 4.79 -4.36 20.99
CA LEU A 56 5.38 -5.70 20.95
C LEU A 56 6.47 -5.84 22.03
N HIS A 57 7.35 -4.85 22.17
CA HIS A 57 8.37 -4.85 23.22
C HIS A 57 7.77 -4.91 24.63
N GLU A 58 6.70 -4.16 24.89
CA GLU A 58 5.98 -4.24 26.17
C GLU A 58 5.36 -5.62 26.37
N ARG A 59 4.66 -6.16 25.37
CA ARG A 59 4.04 -7.50 25.44
C ARG A 59 5.06 -8.61 25.66
N VAL A 60 6.24 -8.51 25.04
CA VAL A 60 7.35 -9.47 25.20
C VAL A 60 7.91 -9.41 26.61
N LYS A 61 8.05 -8.21 27.20
CA LYS A 61 8.50 -8.07 28.59
C LYS A 61 7.50 -8.67 29.58
N GLU A 62 6.21 -8.51 29.32
CA GLU A 62 5.15 -9.00 30.21
C GLU A 62 4.92 -10.52 30.09
N ASN A 63 4.85 -11.04 28.86
CA ASN A 63 4.36 -12.40 28.60
C ASN A 63 5.42 -13.34 28.01
N GLY A 64 6.57 -12.82 27.58
CA GLY A 64 7.61 -13.58 26.90
C GLY A 64 7.40 -13.74 25.39
N LEU A 65 8.47 -14.12 24.68
CA LEU A 65 8.51 -14.19 23.21
C LEU A 65 7.54 -15.21 22.60
N SER A 66 7.22 -16.28 23.34
CA SER A 66 6.40 -17.39 22.84
C SER A 66 4.90 -17.19 23.08
N HIS A 67 4.50 -16.07 23.68
CA HIS A 67 3.10 -15.85 24.00
C HIS A 67 2.28 -15.61 22.71
N PRO A 68 1.09 -16.21 22.56
CA PRO A 68 0.31 -16.11 21.32
C PRO A 68 -0.04 -14.67 20.92
N SER A 69 -0.23 -13.76 21.89
CA SER A 69 -0.47 -12.34 21.59
C SER A 69 0.77 -11.62 21.02
N VAL A 70 1.98 -12.00 21.45
CA VAL A 70 3.24 -11.50 20.90
C VAL A 70 3.41 -11.99 19.47
N LEU A 71 3.14 -13.27 19.22
CA LEU A 71 3.22 -13.85 17.90
C LEU A 71 2.22 -13.19 16.93
N ALA A 72 0.98 -12.96 17.37
CA ALA A 72 -0.04 -12.28 16.57
C ALA A 72 0.37 -10.84 16.22
N LEU A 73 0.85 -10.07 17.22
CA LEU A 73 1.37 -8.72 16.99
C LEU A 73 2.59 -8.72 16.06
N SER A 74 3.49 -9.70 16.19
CA SER A 74 4.65 -9.84 15.30
C SER A 74 4.21 -10.06 13.85
N GLN A 75 3.24 -10.94 13.61
CA GLN A 75 2.72 -11.22 12.26
C GLN A 75 2.03 -9.99 11.64
N GLU A 76 1.30 -9.24 12.45
CA GLU A 76 0.69 -7.98 12.02
C GLU A 76 1.77 -6.95 11.65
N LEU A 77 2.82 -6.85 12.46
CA LEU A 77 3.94 -5.93 12.22
C LEU A 77 4.71 -6.29 10.94
N ASP A 78 4.97 -7.57 10.69
CA ASP A 78 5.56 -8.07 9.45
C ASP A 78 4.74 -7.64 8.22
N THR A 79 3.41 -7.69 8.32
CA THR A 79 2.51 -7.28 7.24
C THR A 79 2.70 -5.79 6.90
N TYR A 80 2.77 -4.93 7.90
CA TYR A 80 3.00 -3.50 7.69
C TYR A 80 4.41 -3.21 7.16
N ILE A 81 5.44 -3.93 7.62
CA ILE A 81 6.80 -3.80 7.10
C ILE A 81 6.84 -4.15 5.61
N VAL A 82 6.22 -5.27 5.20
CA VAL A 82 6.17 -5.68 3.80
C VAL A 82 5.47 -4.61 2.95
N GLN A 83 4.32 -4.10 3.40
CA GLN A 83 3.61 -3.02 2.68
C GLN A 83 4.48 -1.75 2.55
N TYR A 84 5.16 -1.35 3.62
CA TYR A 84 6.07 -0.20 3.61
C TYR A 84 7.21 -0.38 2.61
N GLN A 85 7.83 -1.57 2.57
CA GLN A 85 8.91 -1.88 1.64
C GLN A 85 8.45 -1.89 0.18
N ILE A 86 7.26 -2.44 -0.11
CA ILE A 86 6.67 -2.42 -1.45
C ILE A 86 6.50 -0.97 -1.92
N LEU A 87 5.84 -0.14 -1.11
CA LEU A 87 5.58 1.27 -1.45
C LEU A 87 6.87 2.08 -1.63
N LEU A 88 7.89 1.85 -0.81
CA LEU A 88 9.22 2.44 -1.00
C LEU A 88 9.87 1.99 -2.31
N GLY A 89 9.74 0.70 -2.65
CA GLY A 89 10.22 0.14 -3.91
C GLY A 89 9.54 0.76 -5.13
N GLU A 90 8.22 0.92 -5.09
CA GLU A 90 7.43 1.57 -6.13
C GLU A 90 7.81 3.04 -6.29
N LYS A 91 7.97 3.78 -5.19
CA LYS A 91 8.43 5.18 -5.21
C LYS A 91 9.80 5.31 -5.89
N LYS A 92 10.75 4.41 -5.58
CA LYS A 92 12.09 4.40 -6.21
C LYS A 92 12.03 4.05 -7.70
N ARG A 93 11.18 3.10 -8.13
CA ARG A 93 11.00 2.77 -9.55
C ARG A 93 10.36 3.91 -10.32
N ALA A 94 9.31 4.53 -9.78
CA ALA A 94 8.64 5.67 -10.39
C ALA A 94 9.59 6.86 -10.58
N ALA A 95 10.47 7.11 -9.61
CA ALA A 95 11.49 8.16 -9.71
C ALA A 95 12.54 7.90 -10.81
N ARG A 96 12.84 6.62 -11.11
CA ARG A 96 13.79 6.24 -12.16
C ARG A 96 13.17 6.21 -13.56
N SER A 97 11.87 5.93 -13.68
CA SER A 97 11.17 5.83 -14.96
C SER A 97 10.75 7.17 -15.57
N GLY A 98 10.82 8.28 -14.80
CA GLY A 98 10.45 9.62 -15.25
C GLY A 98 11.61 10.47 -15.73
N ARG A 99 12.77 9.89 -16.03
CA ARG A 99 14.00 10.56 -16.45
C ARG A 99 14.34 10.25 -17.90
#